data_AF-W4V253-F1
#
_entry.id   AF-W4V253-F1
#
_cell.length_a   1.000
_cell.length_b   1.000
_cell.length_c   1.000
_cell.angle_alpha   90.00
_cell.angle_beta   90.00
_cell.angle_gamma   90.00
#
_symmetry.space_group_name_H-M   'P 1'
#
loop_
_entity.id
_entity.type
_entity.pdbx_description
1 polymer ?
#
loop_
_entity_poly.entity_id
_entity_poly.type
_entity_poly.pdbx_seq_one_letter_code
_entity_poly.pdbx_strand_id
1 'polypeptide(L)' 'MRIPVPGIHHVYNALAGIAAGIELGISPEKIIEGIEEFSPGKMRLNILNHNGLKIINDAYNASPQSMELQLMF' A
#
# COMPACT_ATOMS: atom_id res chain seq x y z
N MET A 1 -10.93 2.98 10.21
CA MET A 1 -9.70 3.12 9.42
C MET A 1 -8.96 1.79 9.37
N ARG A 2 -8.99 1.15 8.22
CA ARG A 2 -8.22 -0.06 7.90
C ARG A 2 -7.35 0.23 6.68
N ILE A 3 -6.07 -0.15 6.72
CA ILE A 3 -5.19 -0.06 5.55
C ILE A 3 -5.33 -1.41 4.80
N PRO A 4 -5.86 -1.43 3.55
CA PRO A 4 -6.20 -2.66 2.85
C PRO A 4 -4.99 -3.38 2.21
N VAL A 5 -3.78 -3.14 2.73
CA VAL A 5 -2.53 -3.73 2.24
C VAL A 5 -1.66 -4.19 3.43
N PRO A 6 -1.02 -5.37 3.34
CA PRO A 6 -0.17 -5.90 4.42
C PRO A 6 1.20 -5.23 4.47
N GLY A 7 1.82 -5.17 5.65
CA GLY A 7 3.19 -4.66 5.85
C GLY A 7 3.26 -3.35 6.62
N ILE A 8 4.17 -3.27 7.59
CA ILE A 8 4.33 -2.11 8.49
C ILE A 8 4.70 -0.82 7.75
N HIS A 9 5.41 -0.94 6.62
CA HIS A 9 5.77 0.19 5.77
C HIS A 9 4.55 0.93 5.21
N HIS A 10 3.43 0.23 4.98
CA HIS A 10 2.19 0.87 4.56
C HIS A 10 1.52 1.68 5.67
N VAL A 11 1.80 1.37 6.94
CA VAL A 11 1.36 2.21 8.07
C VAL A 11 2.05 3.57 8.01
N TYR A 12 3.36 3.60 7.77
CA TYR A 12 4.10 4.86 7.63
C TYR A 12 3.64 5.67 6.40
N ASN A 13 3.38 5.01 5.27
CA ASN A 13 2.82 5.67 4.09
C ASN A 13 1.42 6.26 4.36
N ALA A 14 0.56 5.53 5.08
CA ALA A 14 -0.75 6.03 5.48
C ALA A 14 -0.63 7.24 6.42
N LEU A 15 0.27 7.19 7.42
CA LEU A 15 0.52 8.31 8.32
C LEU A 15 1.00 9.57 7.57
N ALA A 16 1.88 9.40 6.59
CA ALA A 16 2.31 10.51 5.74
C ALA A 16 1.14 11.09 4.92
N GLY A 17 0.27 10.24 4.37
CA GLY A 17 -0.94 10.66 3.67
C GLY A 17 -1.93 11.41 4.58
N ILE A 18 -2.13 10.93 5.82
CA ILE A 18 -2.96 11.60 6.83
C ILE A 18 -2.41 12.99 7.15
N ALA A 19 -1.11 13.09 7.43
CA ALA A 19 -0.46 14.36 7.74
C ALA A 19 -0.63 15.38 6.60
N ALA A 20 -0.41 14.96 5.36
CA ALA A 20 -0.63 15.80 4.19
C ALA A 20 -2.10 16.21 4.03
N GLY A 21 -3.05 15.30 4.25
CA GLY A 21 -4.48 15.59 4.17
C GLY A 21 -4.93 16.61 5.22
N ILE A 22 -4.42 16.52 6.45
CA ILE A 22 -4.68 17.48 7.52
C ILE A 22 -4.18 18.87 7.13
N GLU A 23 -2.94 18.98 6.65
CA GLU A 23 -2.35 20.27 6.23
C GLU A 23 -3.14 20.92 5.09
N LEU A 24 -3.70 20.11 4.19
CA LEU A 24 -4.55 20.58 3.08
C LEU A 24 -6.00 20.87 3.49
N GLY A 25 -6.36 20.73 4.77
CA GLY A 25 -7.72 20.97 5.27
C GLY A 25 -8.75 19.94 4.80
N ILE A 26 -8.32 18.73 4.43
CA ILE A 26 -9.23 17.63 4.10
C ILE A 26 -9.88 17.13 5.39
N SER A 27 -11.20 16.89 5.34
CA SER A 27 -11.90 16.40 6.52
C SER A 27 -11.41 14.99 6.91
N PRO A 28 -11.40 14.66 8.22
CA PRO A 28 -10.97 13.34 8.68
C PRO A 28 -11.71 12.18 8.01
N GLU A 29 -12.99 12.36 7.70
CA GLU A 29 -13.83 11.34 7.05
C GLU A 29 -13.32 11.02 5.65
N LYS A 30 -12.99 12.05 4.85
CA LYS A 30 -12.44 11.87 3.50
C LYS A 30 -11.03 11.27 3.51
N ILE A 31 -10.22 11.60 4.52
CA ILE A 31 -8.89 11.00 4.70
C ILE A 31 -9.05 9.50 4.98
N ILE A 32 -9.95 9.12 5.89
CA ILE A 32 -10.21 7.71 6.23
C ILE A 32 -10.74 6.95 5.01
N GLU A 33 -11.71 7.51 4.28
CA GLU A 33 -12.27 6.93 3.06
C GLU A 33 -11.18 6.66 2.00
N GLY A 34 -10.35 7.66 1.69
CA GLY A 34 -9.27 7.50 0.71
C GLY A 34 -8.21 6.46 1.11
N ILE A 35 -7.95 6.28 2.41
CA ILE A 35 -7.02 5.24 2.90
C ILE A 35 -7.65 3.86 2.81
N GLU A 36 -8.94 3.73 3.11
CA GLU A 36 -9.68 2.47 3.04
C GLU A 36 -9.90 2.00 1.59
N GLU A 37 -10.00 2.93 0.64
CA GLU A 37 -10.10 2.66 -0.80
C GLU A 37 -8.74 2.49 -1.50
N PHE A 38 -7.63 2.69 -0.79
CA PHE A 38 -6.30 2.60 -1.39
C PHE A 38 -6.07 1.21 -2.01
N SER A 39 -5.63 1.20 -3.26
CA SER A 39 -5.10 -0.01 -3.90
C SER A 39 -3.70 0.28 -4.42
N PRO A 40 -2.75 -0.67 -4.27
CA PRO A 40 -1.44 -0.54 -4.88
C PRO A 40 -1.56 -0.30 -6.39
N GLY A 41 -0.70 0.57 -6.93
CA GLY A 41 -0.55 0.69 -8.38
C GLY A 41 -0.11 -0.63 -9.03
N LYS A 42 -0.36 -0.79 -10.33
CA LYS A 42 0.02 -1.99 -11.10
C LYS A 42 1.49 -2.38 -10.81
N MET A 43 1.72 -3.68 -10.56
CA MET A 43 3.02 -4.30 -10.28
C MET A 43 3.62 -3.98 -8.90
N ARG A 44 2.83 -3.47 -7.95
CA ARG A 44 3.17 -3.46 -6.51
C ARG A 44 2.26 -4.43 -5.78
N LEU A 45 2.80 -5.55 -5.29
CA LEU A 45 2.05 -6.58 -4.55
C LEU A 45 0.80 -7.13 -5.27
N ASN A 46 0.84 -7.23 -6.60
CA ASN A 46 -0.30 -7.73 -7.36
C ASN A 46 -0.43 -9.26 -7.19
N ILE A 47 -1.42 -9.70 -6.41
CA ILE A 47 -1.75 -11.13 -6.29
C ILE A 47 -2.62 -11.53 -7.48
N LEU A 48 -2.04 -12.27 -8.42
CA LEU A 48 -2.72 -12.84 -9.58
C LEU A 48 -3.01 -14.31 -9.32
N ASN A 49 -4.22 -14.76 -9.63
CA ASN A 49 -4.55 -16.19 -9.64
C ASN A 49 -4.50 -16.68 -11.09
N HIS A 50 -3.64 -17.66 -11.38
CA HIS A 50 -3.53 -18.26 -12.71
C HIS A 50 -3.43 -19.78 -12.58
N ASN A 51 -4.39 -20.51 -13.14
CA ASN A 51 -4.44 -21.98 -13.12
C ASN A 51 -4.29 -22.61 -11.72
N GLY A 52 -4.89 -22.00 -10.69
CA GLY A 52 -4.80 -22.46 -9.30
C GLY A 52 -3.51 -22.06 -8.56
N LEU A 53 -2.59 -21.36 -9.23
CA LEU A 53 -1.38 -20.81 -8.62
C LEU A 53 -1.62 -19.36 -8.21
N LYS A 54 -1.16 -19.02 -7.00
CA LYS A 54 -1.10 -17.65 -6.50
C LYS A 54 0.25 -17.05 -6.91
N ILE A 55 0.23 -16.05 -7.78
CA ILE A 55 1.40 -15.33 -8.29
C ILE A 55 1.44 -13.96 -7.63
N ILE A 56 2.55 -13.60 -7.00
CA ILE A 56 2.76 -12.25 -6.46
C ILE A 56 3.64 -11.47 -7.45
N ASN A 57 3.04 -10.52 -8.17
CA ASN A 57 3.72 -9.68 -9.15
C ASN A 57 4.07 -8.32 -8.53
N ASP A 58 5.32 -8.20 -8.08
CA ASP A 58 5.92 -7.00 -7.46
C ASP A 58 7.08 -6.43 -8.31
N ALA A 59 6.97 -6.50 -9.63
CA ALA A 59 8.05 -6.19 -10.57
C ALA A 59 8.28 -4.68 -10.82
N TYR A 60 7.64 -3.79 -10.06
CA TYR A 60 7.70 -2.34 -10.31
C TYR A 60 9.07 -1.72 -9.95
N ASN A 61 9.76 -2.19 -8.90
CA ASN A 61 11.06 -1.63 -8.51
C ASN A 61 11.92 -2.64 -7.73
N ALA A 62 13.15 -2.87 -8.18
CA ALA A 62 14.11 -3.80 -7.56
C ALA A 62 15.26 -3.04 -6.86
N SER A 63 14.94 -2.01 -6.07
CA SER A 63 15.95 -1.39 -5.21
C SER A 63 16.24 -2.31 -4.02
N PRO A 64 17.47 -2.32 -3.47
CA PRO A 64 17.82 -3.15 -2.31
C PRO A 64 16.85 -2.95 -1.12
N GLN A 65 16.43 -1.71 -0.90
CA GLN A 65 15.47 -1.33 0.14
C GLN A 65 14.08 -1.92 -0.12
N SER A 66 13.62 -1.97 -1.37
CA SER A 66 12.35 -2.62 -1.73
C SER A 66 12.42 -4.14 -1.54
N MET A 67 13.55 -4.78 -1.86
CA MET A 67 13.73 -6.23 -1.64
C MET A 67 13.77 -6.62 -0.16
N GLU A 68 14.44 -5.85 0.71
CA GLU A 68 14.45 -6.13 2.16
C GLU A 68 13.05 -6.01 2.78
N LEU A 69 12.30 -4.98 2.41
CA LEU A 69 10.92 -4.79 2.89
C LEU A 69 9.96 -5.90 2.43
N GLN A 70 10.25 -6.54 1.31
CA GLN A 70 9.46 -7.64 0.74
C GLN A 70 9.68 -8.97 1.46
N LEU A 71 10.83 -9.18 2.10
CA LEU A 71 11.10 -10.41 2.87
C LEU A 71 10.29 -10.49 4.18
N MET A 72 9.69 -9.37 4.61
CA MET A 72 8.86 -9.29 5.83
C MET A 72 7.36 -9.46 5.56
N PHE A 73 6.99 -9.93 4.36
CA PHE A 73 5.62 -10.18 3.93
C PHE A 73 5.01 -11.44 4.54
#